data_AF-A0A9W7GHD9-F1
#
_entry.id   AF-A0A9W7GHD9-F1
#
_cell.length_a   1.000
_cell.length_b   1.000
_cell.length_c   1.000
_cell.angle_alpha   90.00
_cell.angle_beta   90.00
_cell.angle_gamma   90.00
#
_symmetry.space_group_name_H-M   'P 1'
#
loop_
_entity.id
_entity.type
_entity.pdbx_description
1 polymer ?
#
loop_
_entity_poly.entity_id
_entity_poly.type
_entity_poly.pdbx_seq_one_letter_code
_entity_poly.pdbx_strand_id
1 'polypeptide(L)'
;MMAISVLLQLLVLLVVLSPCNSFNPFISRRSIIKSAIAAPLFTPLASQAKEPRPPPLPFEDLKDYFHNELEPVRAWVEKGDMESIKEFTKGFDIEGRKRTMIPLYKTLPSEMPVDGKLLSPETLRVVRVAKDESPKDLALRLSNGVTWDLIGLSKWARADGAGGVDEGMKWLDTIEGEVAAFVDVGAVYGGGEKKM
;
A
#
# COMPACT_ATOMS: atom_id res chain seq x y z
N MET A 1 42.29 -39.63 1.58
CA MET A 1 41.29 -38.77 0.89
C MET A 1 40.02 -39.57 0.59
N MET A 2 39.21 -39.92 1.60
CA MET A 2 37.93 -40.64 1.37
C MET A 2 36.76 -40.16 2.27
N ALA A 3 36.96 -39.15 3.12
CA ALA A 3 35.91 -38.66 4.03
C ALA A 3 34.97 -37.60 3.42
N ILE A 4 35.38 -36.93 2.34
CA ILE A 4 34.62 -35.80 1.75
C ILE A 4 33.50 -36.31 0.81
N SER A 5 33.66 -37.49 0.21
CA SER A 5 32.67 -38.04 -0.73
C SER A 5 31.38 -38.53 -0.06
N VAL A 6 31.45 -38.98 1.20
CA VAL A 6 30.29 -39.49 1.94
C VAL A 6 29.43 -38.34 2.47
N LEU A 7 30.06 -37.23 2.86
CA LEU A 7 29.37 -36.01 3.32
C LEU A 7 28.61 -35.31 2.20
N LEU A 8 29.12 -35.31 0.96
CA LEU A 8 28.40 -34.75 -0.19
C LEU A 8 27.19 -35.60 -0.60
N GLN A 9 27.27 -36.93 -0.46
CA GLN A 9 26.15 -37.82 -0.79
C GLN A 9 25.01 -37.76 0.25
N LEU A 10 25.31 -37.48 1.52
CA LEU A 10 24.31 -37.26 2.57
C LEU A 10 23.55 -35.93 2.43
N LEU A 11 24.20 -34.89 1.89
CA LEU A 11 23.58 -33.58 1.73
C LEU A 11 22.61 -33.53 0.54
N VAL A 12 22.87 -34.32 -0.52
CA VAL A 12 21.94 -34.49 -1.64
C VAL A 12 20.72 -35.31 -1.23
N LEU A 13 20.85 -36.27 -0.30
CA LEU A 13 19.71 -37.03 0.20
C LEU A 13 18.74 -36.20 1.06
N LEU A 14 19.23 -35.15 1.73
CA LEU A 14 18.40 -34.21 2.51
C LEU A 14 17.61 -33.23 1.64
N VAL A 15 18.04 -32.98 0.39
CA VAL A 15 17.32 -32.12 -0.55
C VAL A 15 16.28 -32.89 -1.37
N VAL A 16 16.44 -34.21 -1.53
CA VAL A 16 15.57 -35.04 -2.38
C VAL A 16 14.43 -35.73 -1.61
N LEU A 17 14.46 -35.73 -0.27
CA LEU A 17 13.42 -36.34 0.58
C LEU A 17 12.48 -35.32 1.27
N SER A 18 12.17 -34.21 0.61
CA SER A 18 11.04 -33.36 1.00
C SER A 18 9.88 -33.50 0.00
N PRO A 19 8.99 -34.50 0.18
CA PRO A 19 7.73 -34.53 -0.54
C PRO A 19 6.68 -33.71 0.21
N CYS A 20 5.93 -32.93 -0.58
CA CYS A 20 4.58 -32.46 -0.29
C CYS A 20 4.41 -31.32 0.74
N ASN A 21 4.26 -30.09 0.24
CA ASN A 21 3.10 -29.27 0.64
C ASN A 21 2.74 -28.22 -0.43
N SER A 22 2.12 -28.67 -1.52
CA SER A 22 1.01 -27.89 -2.08
C SER A 22 -0.14 -28.03 -1.09
N PHE A 23 -0.67 -26.95 -0.52
CA PHE A 23 -2.12 -26.79 -0.32
C PHE A 23 -2.45 -25.42 0.28
N ASN A 24 -3.25 -24.71 -0.50
CA ASN A 24 -4.05 -23.54 -0.19
C ASN A 24 -4.85 -23.73 1.12
N PRO A 25 -4.84 -22.80 2.10
CA PRO A 25 -5.81 -22.82 3.19
C PRO A 25 -6.76 -21.62 3.07
N PHE A 26 -7.52 -21.54 1.98
CA PHE A 26 -8.79 -20.82 1.98
C PHE A 26 -9.88 -21.85 1.69
N ILE A 27 -10.91 -21.82 2.54
CA ILE A 27 -12.16 -22.62 2.54
C ILE A 27 -12.17 -23.79 3.55
N SER A 28 -13.16 -23.67 4.44
CA SER A 28 -13.76 -24.71 5.29
C SER A 28 -13.18 -24.92 6.70
N ARG A 29 -13.65 -24.10 7.64
CA ARG A 29 -13.98 -24.55 9.00
C ARG A 29 -15.34 -24.02 9.41
N ARG A 30 -16.40 -24.62 8.84
CA ARG A 30 -17.70 -24.69 9.51
C ARG A 30 -17.77 -26.00 10.29
N SER A 31 -18.25 -25.85 11.52
CA SER A 31 -18.86 -26.86 12.37
C SER A 31 -17.99 -27.52 13.45
N ILE A 32 -18.61 -27.53 14.64
CA ILE A 32 -18.39 -28.41 15.80
C ILE A 32 -17.29 -27.97 16.75
N ILE A 33 -17.65 -27.08 17.69
CA ILE A 33 -17.68 -27.44 19.13
C ILE A 33 -18.96 -26.84 19.72
N LYS A 34 -19.95 -27.70 19.98
CA LYS A 34 -21.08 -27.42 20.85
C LYS A 34 -20.67 -27.83 22.27
N SER A 35 -21.15 -27.04 23.24
CA SER A 35 -21.34 -27.38 24.66
C SER A 35 -20.09 -27.41 25.54
N ALA A 36 -19.94 -26.38 26.40
CA ALA A 36 -20.21 -26.52 27.83
C ALA A 36 -20.12 -25.18 28.61
N ILE A 37 -21.28 -24.79 29.16
CA ILE A 37 -21.50 -24.26 30.54
C ILE A 37 -21.14 -22.79 30.85
N ALA A 38 -22.18 -21.96 30.76
CA ALA A 38 -22.73 -21.06 31.78
C ALA A 38 -21.80 -20.30 32.76
N ALA A 39 -21.64 -18.98 32.52
CA ALA A 39 -21.98 -17.92 33.49
C ALA A 39 -22.08 -16.57 32.76
N PRO A 40 -23.04 -15.69 33.11
CA PRO A 40 -23.32 -14.46 32.39
C PRO A 40 -22.50 -13.30 32.96
N LEU A 41 -21.55 -12.79 32.18
CA LEU A 41 -21.02 -11.44 32.36
C LEU A 41 -20.90 -10.81 30.97
N PHE A 42 -22.07 -10.54 30.36
CA PHE A 42 -22.16 -9.50 29.34
C PHE A 42 -21.96 -8.16 30.05
N THR A 43 -20.71 -7.82 30.35
CA THR A 43 -20.29 -6.44 30.23
C THR A 43 -20.36 -6.13 28.74
N PRO A 44 -21.25 -5.24 28.27
CA PRO A 44 -21.08 -4.70 26.93
C PRO A 44 -19.69 -4.08 26.93
N LEU A 45 -18.77 -4.65 26.16
CA LEU A 45 -17.51 -4.01 25.85
C LEU A 45 -17.92 -2.61 25.37
N ALA A 46 -17.51 -1.59 26.14
CA ALA A 46 -17.84 -0.22 25.85
C ALA A 46 -17.60 -0.02 24.36
N SER A 47 -18.68 0.35 23.64
CA SER A 47 -18.63 0.79 22.26
C SER A 47 -17.40 1.66 22.14
N GLN A 48 -16.37 1.16 21.44
CA GLN A 48 -15.24 2.00 21.08
C GLN A 48 -15.84 3.06 20.20
N ALA A 49 -16.16 4.21 20.80
CA ALA A 49 -16.45 5.42 20.09
C ALA A 49 -15.27 5.59 19.15
N LYS A 50 -15.49 5.33 17.85
CA LYS A 50 -14.52 5.65 16.82
C LYS A 50 -14.13 7.08 17.11
N GLU A 51 -12.87 7.30 17.48
CA GLU A 51 -12.34 8.65 17.59
C GLU A 51 -12.80 9.42 16.36
N PRO A 52 -13.31 10.66 16.55
CA PRO A 52 -13.77 11.47 15.44
C PRO A 52 -12.65 11.53 14.42
N ARG A 53 -12.89 10.94 13.25
CA ARG A 53 -11.89 10.93 12.19
C ARG A 53 -11.60 12.38 11.82
N PRO A 54 -10.33 12.80 11.75
CA PRO A 54 -10.01 14.12 11.27
C PRO A 54 -10.64 14.32 9.88
N PRO A 55 -11.04 15.56 9.54
CA PRO A 55 -11.57 15.85 8.21
C PRO A 55 -10.55 15.40 7.15
N PRO A 56 -11.02 14.87 6.01
CA PRO A 56 -10.12 14.48 4.94
C PRO A 56 -9.31 15.71 4.49
N LEU A 57 -8.01 15.52 4.29
CA LEU A 57 -7.17 16.55 3.69
C LEU A 57 -7.71 16.91 2.31
N PRO A 58 -7.70 18.18 1.91
CA PRO A 58 -8.07 18.58 0.56
C PRO A 58 -7.01 18.06 -0.45
N PHE A 59 -7.40 17.94 -1.73
CA PHE A 59 -6.52 17.37 -2.76
C PHE A 59 -5.23 18.19 -2.93
N GLU A 60 -5.33 19.51 -2.79
CA GLU A 60 -4.23 20.46 -2.97
C GLU A 60 -3.11 20.23 -1.94
N ASP A 61 -3.46 19.81 -0.73
CA ASP A 61 -2.52 19.62 0.38
C ASP A 61 -1.88 18.22 0.39
N LEU A 62 -2.42 17.27 -0.38
CA LEU A 62 -1.94 15.89 -0.40
C LEU A 62 -0.48 15.79 -0.87
N LYS A 63 -0.10 16.57 -1.89
CA LYS A 63 1.24 16.49 -2.46
C LYS A 63 2.29 16.91 -1.43
N ASP A 64 2.04 18.03 -0.75
CA ASP A 64 2.93 18.55 0.29
C ASP A 64 2.95 17.63 1.51
N TYR A 65 1.80 17.09 1.92
CA TYR A 65 1.72 16.10 2.99
C TYR A 65 2.61 14.88 2.72
N PHE A 66 2.45 14.22 1.56
CA PHE A 66 3.26 13.05 1.22
C PHE A 66 4.74 13.41 1.03
N HIS A 67 5.05 14.56 0.43
CA HIS A 67 6.44 15.00 0.30
C HIS A 67 7.12 15.15 1.66
N ASN A 68 6.47 15.82 2.61
CA ASN A 68 7.00 16.02 3.97
C ASN A 68 7.17 14.70 4.73
N GLU A 69 6.28 13.73 4.52
CA GLU A 69 6.36 12.42 5.14
C GLU A 69 7.45 11.53 4.51
N LEU A 70 7.72 11.69 3.21
CA LEU A 70 8.71 10.88 2.47
C LEU A 70 10.12 11.49 2.48
N GLU A 71 10.28 12.79 2.76
CA GLU A 71 11.60 13.45 2.83
C GLU A 71 12.54 12.79 3.87
N PRO A 72 12.10 12.49 5.11
CA PRO A 72 12.92 11.75 6.05
C PRO A 72 13.31 10.36 5.54
N VAL A 73 12.40 9.72 4.78
CA VAL A 73 12.62 8.39 4.20
C VAL A 73 13.69 8.43 3.12
N ARG A 74 13.72 9.48 2.29
CA ARG A 74 14.81 9.70 1.32
C ARG A 74 16.15 9.78 2.04
N ALA A 75 16.23 10.57 3.10
CA ALA A 75 17.46 10.67 3.89
C ALA A 75 17.87 9.33 4.55
N TRP A 76 16.91 8.50 4.97
CA TRP A 76 17.19 7.15 5.47
C TRP A 76 17.69 6.20 4.38
N VAL A 77 17.11 6.26 3.17
CA VAL A 77 17.58 5.49 2.01
C VAL A 77 19.03 5.82 1.69
N GLU A 78 19.40 7.11 1.64
CA GLU A 78 20.79 7.54 1.38
C GLU A 78 21.77 7.07 2.45
N LYS A 79 21.34 7.09 3.71
CA LYS A 79 22.16 6.66 4.86
C LYS A 79 22.21 5.14 5.04
N GLY A 80 21.36 4.41 4.34
CA GLY A 80 21.20 2.97 4.52
C GLY A 80 20.50 2.59 5.83
N ASP A 81 19.68 3.48 6.40
CA ASP A 81 18.94 3.23 7.65
C ASP A 81 17.67 2.41 7.41
N MET A 82 17.86 1.11 7.23
CA MET A 82 16.78 0.17 6.93
C MET A 82 15.77 0.01 8.06
N GLU A 83 16.17 0.20 9.33
CA GLU A 83 15.27 0.03 10.48
C GLU A 83 14.24 1.16 10.54
N SER A 84 14.66 2.41 10.33
CA SER A 84 13.73 3.54 10.24
C SER A 84 12.72 3.38 9.09
N ILE A 85 13.18 2.89 7.93
CA ILE A 85 12.30 2.62 6.78
C ILE A 85 11.29 1.51 7.08
N LYS A 86 11.73 0.42 7.74
CA LYS A 86 10.85 -0.68 8.15
C LYS A 86 9.79 -0.19 9.14
N GLU A 87 10.15 0.67 10.08
CA GLU A 87 9.22 1.19 11.08
C GLU A 87 8.20 2.14 10.45
N PHE A 88 8.66 3.08 9.63
CA PHE A 88 7.79 3.99 8.89
C PHE A 88 6.76 3.23 8.03
N THR A 89 7.21 2.27 7.22
CA THR A 89 6.33 1.53 6.30
C THR A 89 5.27 0.68 7.00
N LYS A 90 5.42 0.34 8.28
CA LYS A 90 4.37 -0.37 9.05
C LYS A 90 3.14 0.49 9.30
N GLY A 91 3.33 1.78 9.60
CA GLY A 91 2.26 2.70 9.99
C GLY A 91 1.71 3.53 8.84
N PHE A 92 2.56 3.85 7.85
CA PHE A 92 2.26 4.89 6.88
C PHE A 92 1.07 4.59 5.95
N ASP A 93 0.80 3.34 5.55
CA ASP A 93 -0.39 3.03 4.73
C ASP A 93 -1.70 3.42 5.44
N ILE A 94 -1.75 3.24 6.76
CA ILE A 94 -2.94 3.55 7.55
C ILE A 94 -3.07 5.07 7.72
N GLU A 95 -1.98 5.76 8.02
CA GLU A 95 -2.02 7.19 8.33
C GLU A 95 -2.02 8.08 7.10
N GLY A 96 -1.19 7.76 6.10
CA GLY A 96 -1.15 8.44 4.82
C GLY A 96 -2.35 8.07 3.96
N ARG A 97 -2.27 6.96 3.21
CA ARG A 97 -3.26 6.64 2.18
C ARG A 97 -4.69 6.48 2.72
N LYS A 98 -4.90 5.65 3.75
CA LYS A 98 -6.26 5.30 4.19
C LYS A 98 -7.02 6.47 4.81
N ARG A 99 -6.32 7.43 5.45
CA ARG A 99 -6.96 8.62 6.04
C ARG A 99 -7.08 9.76 5.03
N THR A 100 -6.19 9.87 4.04
CA THR A 100 -6.15 11.04 3.15
C THR A 100 -6.73 10.74 1.77
N MET A 101 -6.17 9.78 1.02
CA MET A 101 -6.58 9.48 -0.35
C MET A 101 -7.91 8.72 -0.44
N ILE A 102 -8.16 7.76 0.47
CA ILE A 102 -9.38 6.92 0.40
C ILE A 102 -10.69 7.72 0.51
N PRO A 103 -10.81 8.70 1.42
CA PRO A 103 -11.99 9.56 1.45
C PRO A 103 -12.15 10.39 0.17
N LEU A 104 -11.04 10.89 -0.38
CA LEU A 104 -11.05 11.79 -1.52
C LEU A 104 -11.45 11.12 -2.83
N TYR A 105 -10.96 9.91 -3.16
CA TYR A 105 -11.38 9.30 -4.43
C TYR A 105 -12.88 8.97 -4.45
N LYS A 106 -13.52 8.83 -3.29
CA LYS A 106 -14.97 8.58 -3.20
C LYS A 106 -15.82 9.78 -3.56
N THR A 107 -15.26 11.00 -3.53
CA THR A 107 -15.94 12.22 -3.95
C THR A 107 -15.87 12.43 -5.46
N LEU A 108 -15.02 11.68 -6.17
CA LEU A 108 -14.88 11.76 -7.62
C LEU A 108 -16.08 11.14 -8.36
N PRO A 109 -16.40 11.64 -9.56
CA PRO A 109 -17.47 11.09 -10.37
C PRO A 109 -17.13 9.68 -10.85
N SER A 110 -18.15 8.83 -10.91
CA SER A 110 -18.05 7.45 -11.43
C SER A 110 -18.03 7.39 -12.97
N GLU A 111 -18.25 8.51 -13.64
CA GLU A 111 -18.26 8.63 -15.11
C GLU A 111 -17.35 9.79 -15.54
N MET A 112 -16.81 9.71 -16.75
CA MET A 112 -16.04 10.80 -17.33
C MET A 112 -16.96 11.99 -17.64
N PRO A 113 -16.60 13.22 -17.23
CA PRO A 113 -17.37 14.39 -17.62
C PRO A 113 -17.30 14.59 -19.13
N VAL A 114 -18.44 14.97 -19.74
CA VAL A 114 -18.60 15.16 -21.19
C VAL A 114 -17.61 16.20 -21.75
N ASP A 115 -17.20 17.16 -20.92
CA ASP A 115 -16.29 18.25 -21.29
C ASP A 115 -14.79 17.86 -21.25
N GLY A 116 -14.48 16.60 -20.92
CA GLY A 116 -13.17 15.99 -21.23
C GLY A 116 -11.94 16.80 -20.81
N LYS A 117 -11.95 17.42 -19.62
CA LYS A 117 -10.76 18.12 -19.12
C LYS A 117 -9.58 17.16 -19.07
N LEU A 118 -8.45 17.62 -19.62
CA LEU A 118 -7.24 16.81 -19.80
C LEU A 118 -6.40 16.79 -18.53
N LEU A 119 -5.94 15.60 -18.16
CA LEU A 119 -4.89 15.40 -17.17
C LEU A 119 -3.58 16.00 -17.66
N SER A 120 -2.70 16.36 -16.72
CA SER A 120 -1.37 16.85 -17.04
C SER A 120 -0.55 15.81 -17.83
N PRO A 121 0.39 16.25 -18.70
CA PRO A 121 1.27 15.33 -19.41
C PRO A 121 2.10 14.42 -18.50
N GLU A 122 2.39 14.87 -17.29
CA GLU A 122 3.12 14.10 -16.28
C GLU A 122 2.25 12.96 -15.73
N THR A 123 1.00 13.25 -15.38
CA THR A 123 0.01 12.22 -15.04
C THR A 123 -0.18 11.22 -16.18
N LEU A 124 -0.25 11.67 -17.44
CA LEU A 124 -0.36 10.76 -18.59
C LEU A 124 0.88 9.87 -18.80
N ARG A 125 2.05 10.24 -18.27
CA ARG A 125 3.26 9.39 -18.30
C ARG A 125 3.26 8.35 -17.19
N VAL A 126 2.83 8.75 -16.00
CA VAL A 126 2.70 7.85 -14.83
C VAL A 126 1.56 6.86 -15.06
N VAL A 127 0.49 7.32 -15.71
CA VAL A 127 -0.75 6.59 -15.86
C VAL A 127 -0.90 6.11 -17.30
N ARG A 128 -0.82 4.80 -17.52
CA ARG A 128 -1.41 4.20 -18.73
C ARG A 128 -2.93 4.29 -18.60
N VAL A 129 -3.51 5.43 -18.98
CA VAL A 129 -4.96 5.65 -18.93
C VAL A 129 -5.60 4.69 -19.92
N ALA A 130 -6.38 3.72 -19.42
CA ALA A 130 -7.26 2.95 -20.29
C ALA A 130 -8.31 3.91 -20.85
N LYS A 131 -8.65 3.74 -22.13
CA LYS A 131 -9.47 4.69 -22.90
C LYS A 131 -10.84 5.01 -22.27
N ASP A 132 -11.29 4.18 -21.32
CA ASP A 132 -12.61 4.23 -20.69
C ASP A 132 -12.55 4.14 -19.15
N GLU A 133 -11.40 4.38 -18.52
CA GLU A 133 -11.29 4.36 -17.05
C GLU A 133 -11.97 5.59 -16.44
N SER A 134 -12.92 5.38 -15.51
CA SER A 134 -13.56 6.50 -14.81
C SER A 134 -12.56 7.24 -13.91
N PRO A 135 -12.75 8.54 -13.61
CA PRO A 135 -11.88 9.28 -12.71
C PRO A 135 -11.75 8.61 -11.33
N LYS A 136 -12.86 8.03 -10.86
CA LYS A 136 -12.91 7.30 -9.59
C LYS A 136 -12.10 6.00 -9.63
N ASP A 137 -12.20 5.22 -10.69
CA ASP A 137 -11.43 3.97 -10.84
C ASP A 137 -9.95 4.26 -10.98
N LEU A 138 -9.61 5.29 -11.77
CA LEU A 138 -8.25 5.78 -11.91
C LEU A 138 -7.66 6.21 -10.56
N ALA A 139 -8.38 7.04 -9.80
CA ALA A 139 -7.94 7.47 -8.48
C ALA A 139 -7.82 6.31 -7.49
N LEU A 140 -8.74 5.33 -7.54
CA LEU A 140 -8.64 4.12 -6.73
C LEU A 140 -7.40 3.31 -7.11
N ARG A 141 -7.09 3.17 -8.39
CA ARG A 141 -5.90 2.46 -8.87
C ARG A 141 -4.62 3.16 -8.43
N LEU A 142 -4.52 4.48 -8.58
CA LEU A 142 -3.40 5.28 -8.09
C LEU A 142 -3.23 5.16 -6.57
N SER A 143 -4.34 5.23 -5.82
CA SER A 143 -4.29 5.03 -4.37
C SER A 143 -3.81 3.63 -3.98
N ASN A 144 -4.17 2.60 -4.75
CA ASN A 144 -3.68 1.24 -4.53
C ASN A 144 -2.21 1.07 -4.95
N GLY A 145 -1.76 1.76 -6.00
CA GLY A 145 -0.36 1.82 -6.41
C GLY A 145 0.53 2.23 -5.24
N VAL A 146 0.16 3.33 -4.55
CA VAL A 146 0.92 3.86 -3.42
C VAL A 146 1.09 2.79 -2.33
N THR A 147 0.05 1.99 -2.07
CA THR A 147 0.16 0.86 -1.13
C THR A 147 1.15 -0.21 -1.62
N TRP A 148 1.09 -0.58 -2.89
CA TRP A 148 1.96 -1.61 -3.44
C TRP A 148 3.42 -1.16 -3.45
N ASP A 149 3.68 0.10 -3.75
CA ASP A 149 5.04 0.66 -3.76
C ASP A 149 5.59 0.84 -2.34
N LEU A 150 4.75 1.22 -1.37
CA LEU A 150 5.14 1.19 0.05
C LEU A 150 5.46 -0.23 0.53
N ILE A 151 4.72 -1.24 0.06
CA ILE A 151 5.05 -2.66 0.31
C ILE A 151 6.37 -3.02 -0.36
N GLY A 152 6.61 -2.53 -1.58
CA GLY A 152 7.87 -2.68 -2.32
C GLY A 152 9.05 -2.14 -1.52
N LEU A 153 8.96 -0.88 -1.09
CA LEU A 153 9.94 -0.21 -0.24
C LEU A 153 10.19 -0.97 1.07
N SER A 154 9.13 -1.43 1.74
CA SER A 154 9.24 -2.23 2.97
C SER A 154 9.97 -3.56 2.73
N LYS A 155 9.71 -4.22 1.60
CA LYS A 155 10.39 -5.46 1.21
C LYS A 155 11.86 -5.22 0.86
N TRP A 156 12.14 -4.16 0.11
CA TRP A 156 13.50 -3.73 -0.20
C TRP A 156 14.31 -3.47 1.07
N ALA A 157 13.76 -2.74 2.04
CA ALA A 157 14.41 -2.50 3.32
C ALA A 157 14.63 -3.78 4.13
N ARG A 158 13.70 -4.76 4.07
CA ARG A 158 13.87 -6.09 4.71
C ARG A 158 14.90 -6.99 4.02
N ALA A 159 15.21 -6.72 2.76
CA ALA A 159 16.30 -7.36 2.03
C ALA A 159 17.62 -6.60 2.23
N ASP A 160 17.74 -5.80 3.30
CA ASP A 160 18.89 -4.97 3.64
C ASP A 160 19.34 -4.06 2.48
N GLY A 161 18.37 -3.53 1.74
CA GLY A 161 18.61 -2.64 0.60
C GLY A 161 19.15 -3.35 -0.63
N ALA A 162 18.85 -4.64 -0.83
CA ALA A 162 19.23 -5.37 -2.04
C ALA A 162 18.82 -4.61 -3.31
N GLY A 163 19.78 -4.31 -4.17
CA GLY A 163 19.60 -3.40 -5.32
C GLY A 163 20.15 -1.98 -5.11
N GLY A 164 20.62 -1.67 -3.89
CA GLY A 164 21.28 -0.41 -3.56
C GLY A 164 20.31 0.76 -3.33
N VAL A 165 20.90 1.93 -3.10
CA VAL A 165 20.22 3.22 -2.85
C VAL A 165 19.29 3.59 -4.01
N ASP A 166 19.75 3.38 -5.26
CA ASP A 166 18.99 3.73 -6.47
C ASP A 166 17.63 3.01 -6.53
N GLU A 167 17.58 1.73 -6.15
CA GLU A 167 16.33 0.98 -6.12
C GLU A 167 15.39 1.50 -5.02
N GLY A 168 15.93 1.88 -3.85
CA GLY A 168 15.17 2.54 -2.79
C GLY A 168 14.57 3.87 -3.23
N MET A 169 15.37 4.71 -3.90
CA MET A 169 14.93 6.00 -4.44
C MET A 169 13.85 5.84 -5.51
N LYS A 170 13.97 4.84 -6.36
CA LYS A 170 12.96 4.54 -7.38
C LYS A 170 11.59 4.24 -6.79
N TRP A 171 11.50 3.53 -5.66
CA TRP A 171 10.23 3.32 -4.97
C TRP A 171 9.63 4.65 -4.48
N LEU A 172 10.44 5.52 -3.90
CA LEU A 172 10.00 6.84 -3.41
C LEU A 172 9.53 7.74 -4.56
N ASP A 173 10.27 7.78 -5.67
CA ASP A 173 9.90 8.54 -6.86
C ASP A 173 8.60 8.03 -7.49
N THR A 174 8.38 6.70 -7.48
CA THR A 174 7.13 6.12 -7.98
C THR A 174 5.95 6.51 -7.11
N ILE A 175 6.10 6.44 -5.77
CA ILE A 175 5.06 6.86 -4.81
C ILE A 175 4.69 8.35 -5.03
N GLU A 176 5.69 9.24 -5.14
CA GLU A 176 5.43 10.66 -5.38
C GLU A 176 4.75 10.91 -6.72
N GLY A 177 5.14 10.19 -7.77
CA GLY A 177 4.50 10.26 -9.09
C GLY A 177 3.03 9.84 -9.05
N GLU A 178 2.71 8.76 -8.35
CA GLU A 178 1.33 8.29 -8.19
C GLU A 178 0.48 9.22 -7.33
N VAL A 179 1.03 9.81 -6.28
CA VAL A 179 0.35 10.84 -5.48
C VAL A 179 0.10 12.09 -6.33
N ALA A 180 1.08 12.55 -7.10
CA ALA A 180 0.92 13.70 -7.99
C ALA A 180 -0.18 13.45 -9.03
N ALA A 181 -0.19 12.26 -9.65
CA ALA A 181 -1.24 11.83 -10.56
C ALA A 181 -2.62 11.81 -9.89
N PHE A 182 -2.70 11.34 -8.64
CA PHE A 182 -3.96 11.30 -7.89
C PHE A 182 -4.50 12.71 -7.62
N VAL A 183 -3.61 13.63 -7.23
CA VAL A 183 -3.96 15.03 -6.99
C VAL A 183 -4.46 15.70 -8.28
N ASP A 184 -3.82 15.43 -9.40
CA ASP A 184 -4.23 15.97 -10.70
C ASP A 184 -5.63 15.47 -11.11
N VAL A 185 -5.94 14.18 -10.91
CA VAL A 185 -7.30 13.65 -11.08
C VAL A 185 -8.30 14.39 -10.17
N GLY A 186 -7.92 14.66 -8.93
CA GLY A 186 -8.70 15.47 -7.98
C GLY A 186 -8.93 16.91 -8.45
N ALA A 187 -7.89 17.59 -8.91
CA ALA A 187 -7.97 18.96 -9.39
C ALA A 187 -8.85 19.07 -10.64
N VAL A 188 -8.77 18.09 -11.54
CA VAL A 188 -9.51 18.07 -12.80
C VAL A 188 -10.99 17.70 -12.58
N TYR A 189 -11.27 16.70 -11.75
CA TYR A 189 -12.60 16.07 -11.64
C TYR A 189 -13.29 16.24 -10.27
N GLY A 190 -12.56 16.62 -9.22
CA GLY A 190 -13.08 16.82 -7.86
C GLY A 190 -13.76 18.17 -7.62
N GLY A 191 -13.69 19.09 -8.59
CA GLY A 191 -14.24 20.45 -8.52
C GLY A 191 -15.77 20.57 -8.64
N GLY A 192 -16.54 19.63 -8.09
CA GLY A 192 -18.01 19.58 -8.16
C GLY A 192 -18.77 20.42 -7.13
N GLU A 193 -18.09 21.03 -6.14
CA GLU A 193 -18.71 21.99 -5.21
C GLU A 193 -17.84 23.24 -5.05
N LYS A 194 -17.74 24.06 -6.10
CA LYS A 194 -17.67 25.50 -5.84
C LYS A 194 -19.06 25.89 -5.33
N LYS A 195 -19.20 26.02 -4.00
CA LYS A 195 -20.35 26.64 -3.36
C LYS A 195 -20.69 27.93 -4.10
N MET A 196 -21.89 27.98 -4.71
CA MET A 196 -22.57 29.22 -5.09
C MET A 196 -22.86 30.05 -3.84
#